data_AF-A0A9D7EC29-F1
#
_entry.id   AF-A0A9D7EC29-F1
#
_cell.length_a   1.000
_cell.length_b   1.000
_cell.length_c   1.000
_cell.angle_alpha   90.00
_cell.angle_beta   90.00
_cell.angle_gamma   90.00
#
_symmetry.space_group_name_H-M   'P 1'
#
loop_
_entity.id
_entity.type
_entity.pdbx_description
1 polymer ?
#
loop_
_entity_poly.entity_id
_entity_poly.type
_entity_poly.pdbx_seq_one_letter_code
_entity_poly.pdbx_strand_id
1 'polypeptide(L)'
;MELLRRAFSNSGEEKGAYVEAVDGTRGGLRLIYDEMTRHLKEEERRKYVRMVLKTAIDPLDFTTKTNLIKSLIEQLGPTLPPEIHNQPPERYAADYEPIIETYSQSLDRLIAIIRLM
;
A
#
# COMPACT_ATOMS: atom_id res chain seq x y z
N MET A 1 6.99 5.20 -21.15
CA MET A 1 6.50 3.81 -21.31
C MET A 1 6.58 2.99 -20.04
N GLU A 2 7.58 3.18 -19.17
CA GLU A 2 7.72 2.39 -17.93
C GLU A 2 6.53 2.50 -16.95
N LEU A 3 5.97 3.70 -16.75
CA LEU A 3 4.76 3.87 -15.93
C LEU A 3 3.56 3.08 -16.48
N LEU A 4 3.38 3.06 -17.80
CA LEU A 4 2.32 2.28 -18.45
C LEU A 4 2.50 0.78 -18.17
N ARG A 5 3.71 0.28 -18.36
CA ARG A 5 4.04 -1.13 -18.12
C ARG A 5 3.76 -1.53 -16.66
N ARG A 6 4.18 -0.71 -15.70
CA ARG A 6 3.95 -0.96 -14.26
C ARG A 6 2.48 -0.85 -13.89
N ALA A 7 1.74 0.09 -14.45
CA ALA A 7 0.30 0.23 -14.22
C ALA A 7 -0.50 -0.98 -14.75
N PHE A 8 -0.08 -1.57 -15.86
CA PHE A 8 -0.73 -2.73 -16.49
C PHE A 8 -0.06 -4.07 -16.18
N SER A 9 0.82 -4.15 -15.18
CA SER A 9 1.58 -5.38 -14.88
C SER A 9 0.69 -6.61 -14.67
N ASN A 10 -0.51 -6.41 -14.11
CA ASN A 10 -1.49 -7.47 -13.83
C ASN A 10 -2.48 -7.71 -14.98
N SER A 11 -2.35 -6.99 -16.09
CA SER A 11 -3.29 -7.00 -17.22
C SER A 11 -2.59 -7.18 -18.57
N GLY A 12 -1.39 -7.76 -18.58
CA GLY A 12 -0.63 -8.02 -19.80
C GLY A 12 0.25 -6.86 -20.25
N GLU A 13 0.62 -5.97 -19.32
CA GLU A 13 1.52 -4.85 -19.54
C GLU A 13 1.09 -3.97 -20.74
N GLU A 14 2.02 -3.65 -21.63
CA GLU A 14 1.77 -2.81 -22.80
C GLU A 14 0.77 -3.42 -23.77
N LYS A 15 0.68 -4.77 -23.86
CA LYS A 15 -0.30 -5.43 -24.74
C LYS A 15 -1.72 -5.25 -24.22
N GLY A 16 -1.91 -5.32 -22.91
CA GLY A 16 -3.20 -5.06 -22.28
C GLY A 16 -3.69 -3.64 -22.55
N ALA A 17 -2.80 -2.65 -22.39
CA ALA A 17 -3.08 -1.27 -22.72
C ALA A 17 -3.35 -1.09 -24.22
N TYR A 18 -2.57 -1.73 -25.10
CA TYR A 18 -2.77 -1.63 -26.54
C TYR A 18 -4.13 -2.16 -26.98
N VAL A 19 -4.53 -3.34 -26.49
CA VAL A 19 -5.86 -3.92 -26.78
C VAL A 19 -6.96 -2.96 -26.33
N GLU A 20 -6.84 -2.38 -25.13
CA GLU A 20 -7.81 -1.42 -24.63
C GLU A 20 -7.85 -0.13 -25.47
N ALA A 21 -6.69 0.38 -25.92
CA ALA A 21 -6.63 1.57 -26.75
C ALA A 21 -7.30 1.37 -28.12
N VAL A 22 -7.22 0.16 -28.69
CA VAL A 22 -7.78 -0.18 -30.00
C VAL A 22 -9.27 -0.52 -29.91
N ASP A 23 -9.67 -1.33 -28.92
CA ASP A 23 -11.06 -1.78 -28.77
C ASP A 23 -11.93 -0.71 -28.11
N GLY A 24 -11.39 -0.01 -27.10
CA GLY A 24 -12.03 1.12 -26.43
C GLY A 24 -13.26 0.75 -25.58
N THR A 25 -13.60 -0.54 -25.46
CA THR A 25 -14.85 -1.01 -24.86
C THR A 25 -14.94 -0.78 -23.36
N ARG A 26 -13.82 -0.62 -22.65
CA ARG A 26 -13.78 -0.33 -21.20
C ARG A 26 -13.38 1.11 -20.89
N GLY A 27 -13.38 1.98 -21.91
CA GLY A 27 -13.06 3.40 -21.78
C GLY A 27 -11.78 3.82 -22.51
N GLY A 28 -11.07 2.88 -23.15
CA GLY A 28 -9.95 3.17 -24.04
C GLY A 28 -8.82 3.94 -23.36
N LEU A 29 -8.38 5.03 -23.99
CA LEU A 29 -7.29 5.85 -23.46
C LEU A 29 -7.60 6.44 -22.07
N ARG A 30 -8.88 6.74 -21.77
CA ARG A 30 -9.24 7.27 -20.45
C ARG A 30 -8.91 6.25 -19.35
N LEU A 31 -9.32 5.00 -19.54
CA LEU A 31 -9.01 3.92 -18.59
C LEU A 31 -7.50 3.80 -18.41
N ILE A 32 -6.74 3.83 -19.51
CA ILE A 32 -5.27 3.74 -19.46
C ILE A 32 -4.68 4.87 -18.61
N TYR A 33 -5.08 6.13 -18.85
CA TYR A 33 -4.59 7.26 -18.07
C TYR A 33 -5.03 7.20 -16.60
N ASP A 34 -6.24 6.72 -16.33
CA ASP A 34 -6.75 6.54 -14.97
C ASP A 34 -5.94 5.47 -14.21
N GLU A 35 -5.63 4.34 -14.84
CA GLU A 35 -4.77 3.30 -14.26
C GLU A 35 -3.34 3.79 -14.01
N MET A 36 -2.74 4.48 -14.99
CA MET A 36 -1.41 5.09 -14.82
C MET A 36 -1.39 6.10 -13.67
N THR A 37 -2.43 6.95 -13.58
CA THR A 37 -2.55 7.96 -12.54
C THR A 37 -2.73 7.33 -11.17
N ARG A 38 -3.58 6.29 -11.07
CA ARG A 38 -3.78 5.54 -9.83
C ARG A 38 -2.47 4.91 -9.36
N HIS A 39 -1.77 4.22 -10.26
CA HIS A 39 -0.50 3.60 -9.96
C HIS A 39 0.55 4.61 -9.49
N LEU A 40 0.68 5.75 -10.19
CA LEU A 40 1.63 6.80 -9.79
C LEU A 40 1.30 7.38 -8.41
N LYS A 41 0.02 7.63 -8.11
CA LYS A 41 -0.41 8.10 -6.78
C LYS A 41 -0.06 7.09 -5.69
N GLU A 42 -0.26 5.80 -5.93
CA GLU A 42 0.11 4.74 -4.98
C GLU A 42 1.62 4.67 -4.75
N GLU A 43 2.43 4.82 -5.81
CA GLU A 43 3.89 4.85 -5.71
C GLU A 43 4.38 6.03 -4.87
N GLU A 44 3.91 7.24 -5.17
CA GLU A 44 4.30 8.44 -4.44
C GLU A 44 3.86 8.38 -2.97
N ARG A 45 2.68 7.82 -2.70
CA ARG A 45 2.25 7.59 -1.30
C ARG A 45 3.18 6.61 -0.59
N ARG A 46 3.53 5.46 -1.20
CA ARG A 46 4.47 4.49 -0.60
C ARG A 46 5.84 5.11 -0.34
N LYS A 47 6.33 5.96 -1.24
CA LYS A 47 7.57 6.71 -1.03
C LYS A 47 7.45 7.67 0.15
N TYR A 48 6.35 8.41 0.24
CA TYR A 48 6.10 9.34 1.33
C TYR A 48 6.04 8.65 2.69
N VAL A 49 5.27 7.57 2.82
CA VAL A 49 5.18 6.80 4.08
C VAL A 49 6.56 6.29 4.49
N ARG A 50 7.32 5.69 3.57
CA ARG A 50 8.69 5.23 3.86
C ARG A 50 9.62 6.35 4.27
N MET A 51 9.54 7.49 3.60
CA MET A 51 10.32 8.67 3.96
C MET A 51 10.02 9.11 5.40
N VAL A 52 8.74 9.19 5.77
CA VAL A 52 8.31 9.55 7.14
C VAL A 52 8.85 8.54 8.15
N LEU A 53 8.69 7.23 7.91
CA LEU A 53 9.17 6.19 8.81
C LEU A 53 10.69 6.26 9.00
N LYS A 54 11.45 6.38 7.92
CA LYS A 54 12.92 6.49 7.97
C LYS A 54 13.42 7.77 8.63
N THR A 55 12.63 8.84 8.61
CA THR A 55 12.96 10.09 9.27
C THR A 55 12.63 10.05 10.75
N ALA A 56 11.54 9.37 11.12
CA ALA A 56 11.03 9.34 12.49
C ALA A 56 11.65 8.21 13.34
N ILE A 57 12.13 7.14 12.72
CA ILE A 57 12.61 5.94 13.41
C ILE A 57 14.06 5.67 13.04
N ASP A 58 14.94 5.64 14.04
CA ASP A 58 16.32 5.19 13.85
C ASP A 58 16.33 3.72 13.41
N PRO A 59 16.97 3.38 12.27
CA PRO A 59 17.11 2.01 11.81
C PRO A 59 17.75 1.04 12.82
N LEU A 60 18.53 1.54 13.79
CA LEU A 60 19.16 0.72 14.83
C LEU A 60 18.35 0.65 16.13
N ASP A 61 17.33 1.49 16.28
CA ASP A 61 16.46 1.47 17.44
C ASP A 61 15.38 0.39 17.31
N PHE A 62 15.76 -0.83 17.68
CA PHE A 62 14.84 -1.97 17.68
C PHE A 62 13.70 -1.81 18.70
N THR A 63 13.92 -1.09 19.80
CA THR A 63 12.91 -0.87 20.83
C THR A 63 11.76 -0.02 20.31
N THR A 64 12.05 1.07 19.60
CA THR A 64 11.01 1.90 18.97
C THR A 64 10.21 1.12 17.94
N LYS A 65 10.87 0.29 17.11
CA LYS A 65 10.17 -0.56 16.12
C LYS A 65 9.21 -1.55 16.78
N THR A 66 9.67 -2.23 17.83
CA THR A 66 8.85 -3.19 18.60
C THR A 66 7.67 -2.49 19.26
N ASN A 67 7.89 -1.32 19.86
CA ASN A 67 6.81 -0.54 20.48
C ASN A 67 5.76 -0.11 19.46
N LEU A 68 6.17 0.31 18.26
CA LEU A 68 5.26 0.67 17.18
C LEU A 68 4.38 -0.51 16.75
N ILE A 69 4.98 -1.68 16.51
CA ILE A 69 4.23 -2.90 16.18
C ILE A 69 3.29 -3.29 17.31
N LYS A 70 3.76 -3.23 18.56
CA LYS A 70 2.94 -3.55 19.73
C LYS A 70 1.69 -2.68 19.77
N SER A 71 1.86 -1.36 19.65
CA SER A 71 0.72 -0.42 19.60
C SER A 71 -0.23 -0.72 18.44
N LEU A 72 0.30 -1.09 17.27
CA LEU A 72 -0.53 -1.47 16.13
C LEU A 72 -1.34 -2.74 16.40
N ILE A 73 -0.72 -3.79 16.95
CA ILE A 73 -1.40 -5.05 17.28
C ILE A 73 -2.47 -4.82 18.35
N GLU A 74 -2.17 -4.03 19.38
CA GLU A 74 -3.13 -3.69 20.44
C GLU A 74 -4.34 -2.92 19.87
N GLN A 75 -4.10 -1.98 18.96
CA GLN A 75 -5.17 -1.21 18.30
C GLN A 75 -6.04 -2.09 17.39
N LEU A 76 -5.43 -3.05 16.68
CA LEU A 76 -6.12 -3.95 15.75
C LEU A 76 -6.66 -5.22 16.41
N GLY A 77 -6.30 -5.49 17.66
CA GLY A 77 -6.38 -6.80 18.33
C GLY A 77 -7.65 -7.62 18.09
N PRO A 78 -8.87 -7.05 18.21
CA PRO A 78 -10.11 -7.81 18.01
C PRO A 78 -10.31 -8.32 16.58
N THR A 79 -9.64 -7.72 15.61
CA THR A 79 -9.78 -8.01 14.18
C THR A 79 -8.67 -8.89 13.62
N LEU A 80 -7.60 -9.10 14.40
CA LEU A 80 -6.46 -9.89 13.97
C LEU A 80 -6.68 -11.37 14.30
N PRO A 81 -6.24 -12.28 13.41
CA PRO A 81 -6.18 -13.71 13.71
C PRO A 81 -5.36 -13.98 14.98
N PRO A 82 -5.75 -14.96 15.81
CA PRO A 82 -5.04 -15.29 17.05
C PRO A 82 -3.59 -15.72 16.78
N GLU A 83 -3.27 -16.25 15.60
CA GLU A 83 -1.93 -16.62 15.18
C GLU A 83 -0.99 -15.42 15.04
N ILE A 84 -1.53 -14.21 14.87
CA ILE A 84 -0.78 -12.96 14.76
C ILE A 84 -0.78 -12.24 16.10
N HIS A 85 -1.96 -12.12 16.73
CA HIS A 85 -2.12 -11.44 18.01
C HIS A 85 -1.31 -12.10 19.14
N ASN A 86 -1.19 -13.43 19.15
CA ASN A 86 -0.51 -14.16 20.23
C ASN A 86 1.01 -14.27 20.04
N GLN A 87 1.56 -13.68 18.98
CA GLN A 87 2.99 -13.70 18.72
C GLN A 87 3.68 -12.48 19.34
N PRO A 88 4.95 -12.61 19.77
CA PRO A 88 5.70 -11.48 20.30
C PRO A 88 5.87 -10.39 19.24
N PRO A 89 5.60 -9.11 19.55
CA PRO A 89 5.73 -7.98 18.61
C PRO A 89 7.12 -7.88 17.96
N GLU A 90 8.17 -8.31 18.66
CA GLU A 90 9.55 -8.37 18.19
C GLU A 90 9.68 -9.18 16.90
N ARG A 91 8.82 -10.19 16.71
CA ARG A 91 8.78 -11.02 15.50
C ARG A 91 8.48 -10.22 14.23
N TYR A 92 7.73 -9.13 14.37
CA TYR A 92 7.32 -8.29 13.24
C TYR A 92 8.11 -6.98 13.16
N ALA A 93 8.86 -6.64 14.21
CA ALA A 93 9.61 -5.39 14.29
C ALA A 93 10.73 -5.27 13.24
N ALA A 94 11.26 -6.40 12.74
CA ALA A 94 12.26 -6.40 11.67
C ALA A 94 11.68 -5.88 10.34
N ASP A 95 10.43 -6.26 10.02
CA ASP A 95 9.73 -5.94 8.77
C ASP A 95 8.53 -5.00 9.02
N TYR A 96 8.70 -4.01 9.90
CA TYR A 96 7.62 -3.12 10.31
C TYR A 96 7.15 -2.17 9.20
N GLU A 97 8.04 -1.74 8.30
CA GLU A 97 7.73 -0.81 7.20
C GLU A 97 6.56 -1.29 6.31
N PRO A 98 6.59 -2.50 5.71
CA PRO A 98 5.49 -2.99 4.87
C PRO A 98 4.18 -3.18 5.64
N ILE A 99 4.25 -3.48 6.93
CA ILE A 99 3.05 -3.63 7.79
C ILE A 99 2.37 -2.27 7.95
N ILE A 100 3.12 -1.24 8.32
CA ILE A 100 2.61 0.12 8.50
C ILE A 100 2.15 0.71 7.17
N GLU A 101 2.89 0.49 6.09
CA GLU A 101 2.47 0.88 4.75
C GLU A 101 1.09 0.30 4.43
N THR A 102 0.92 -1.02 4.57
CA THR A 102 -0.34 -1.72 4.27
C THR A 102 -1.49 -1.21 5.13
N TYR A 103 -1.24 -1.00 6.43
CA TYR A 103 -2.23 -0.46 7.35
C TYR A 103 -2.68 0.94 6.93
N SER A 104 -1.75 1.83 6.60
CA SER A 104 -2.05 3.18 6.11
C SER A 104 -2.92 3.15 4.84
N GLN A 105 -2.67 2.21 3.91
CA GLN A 105 -3.51 2.09 2.70
C GLN A 105 -4.93 1.65 3.02
N SER A 106 -5.09 0.75 3.99
CA SER A 106 -6.41 0.28 4.43
C SER A 106 -7.21 1.42 5.06
N LEU A 107 -6.57 2.26 5.89
CA LEU A 107 -7.21 3.46 6.44
C LEU A 107 -7.64 4.45 5.36
N ASP A 108 -6.80 4.72 4.37
CA ASP A 108 -7.15 5.60 3.25
C ASP A 108 -8.40 5.09 2.50
N ARG A 109 -8.48 3.78 2.25
CA ARG A 109 -9.64 3.16 1.60
C ARG A 109 -10.90 3.33 2.44
N LEU A 110 -10.80 3.11 3.75
CA LEU A 110 -11.92 3.32 4.68
C LEU A 110 -12.36 4.78 4.70
N ILE A 111 -11.44 5.73 4.81
CA ILE A 111 -11.72 7.17 4.79
C ILE A 111 -12.39 7.57 3.47
N ALA A 112 -11.92 7.05 2.34
CA ALA A 112 -12.51 7.31 1.03
C ALA A 112 -13.97 6.82 0.96
N ILE A 113 -14.27 5.63 1.49
CA ILE A 113 -15.64 5.09 1.56
C ILE A 113 -16.51 5.96 2.46
N ILE A 114 -16.04 6.31 3.66
CA ILE A 114 -16.80 7.14 4.62
C ILE A 114 -17.12 8.51 4.01
N ARG A 115 -16.22 9.11 3.24
CA ARG A 115 -16.45 10.41 2.57
C ARG A 115 -17.48 10.36 1.43
N LEU A 116 -17.77 9.18 0.91
CA LEU A 116 -18.76 8.98 -0.15
C LEU A 116 -20.17 8.71 0.40
N MET A 117 -20.29 8.50 1.71
CA MET A 117 -21.55 8.33 2.42
C MET A 117 -22.12 9.68 2.85
#